data_AF-A0A6L9U4D7-F1
#
_entry.id   AF-A0A6L9U4D7-F1
#
_cell.length_a   1.000
_cell.length_b   1.000
_cell.length_c   1.000
_cell.angle_alpha   90.00
_cell.angle_beta   90.00
_cell.angle_gamma   90.00
#
_symmetry.space_group_name_H-M   'P 1'
#
loop_
_entity.id
_entity.type
_entity.pdbx_description
1 polymer ?
#
loop_
_entity_poly.entity_id
_entity_poly.type
_entity_poly.pdbx_seq_one_letter_code
_entity_poly.pdbx_strand_id
1 'polypeptide(L)'
;MMPRFPVLAAFFLSMIFCWSVAHAQQKPVRPQPSQCQAIAQSLPKASFASFSPAGPTLANDPIDGDVKITFLGHATLFIETPGGVSIATDYSGAYPPPYTPEVVTMNKAHPSHYTLTPDPAIRYVLHGWSDTPGEPAKIRMTVGDTLIRNVVTDIRSWGGGIEANGNSIFIFEVAGLCIGHLGHLHFELTDQQYAEIGRLDVVMVPVDGGLTMGADSMSRVVKRLRSSLILPMHRWGPPIDQFLALFGPDFDVGYAPTPSVTVSVKTLPRKPLIYVLKGL
;
A
#
# COMPACT_ATOMS: atom_id res chain seq x y z
N MET A 1 16.58 6.41 -100.71
CA MET A 1 16.20 4.97 -100.75
C MET A 1 16.10 4.50 -99.30
N MET A 2 14.91 4.08 -98.89
CA MET A 2 14.57 3.53 -97.56
C MET A 2 15.40 2.26 -97.25
N PRO A 3 15.62 1.88 -95.97
CA PRO A 3 14.55 1.32 -95.16
C PRO A 3 14.50 1.72 -93.67
N ARG A 4 13.27 1.71 -93.16
CA ARG A 4 12.88 1.68 -91.75
C ARG A 4 13.01 0.24 -91.22
N PHE A 5 13.44 0.07 -89.98
CA PHE A 5 12.94 -0.99 -89.10
C PHE A 5 12.86 -0.49 -87.64
N PRO A 6 11.79 -0.84 -86.89
CA PRO A 6 11.56 -0.46 -85.50
C PRO A 6 12.14 -1.51 -84.54
N VAL A 7 12.26 -1.25 -83.23
CA VAL A 7 12.09 -2.25 -82.15
C VAL A 7 12.19 -1.60 -80.75
N LEU A 8 11.09 -1.80 -80.02
CA LEU A 8 10.82 -1.96 -78.59
C LEU A 8 11.50 -1.12 -77.48
N ALA A 9 10.61 -0.63 -76.63
CA ALA A 9 10.81 -0.10 -75.29
C ALA A 9 11.25 -1.17 -74.28
N ALA A 10 12.05 -0.75 -73.29
CA ALA A 10 12.18 -1.40 -71.99
C ALA A 10 12.45 -0.34 -70.91
N PHE A 11 11.39 0.12 -70.24
CA PHE A 11 11.50 0.87 -68.99
C PHE A 11 11.67 -0.14 -67.85
N PHE A 12 12.85 -0.18 -67.24
CA PHE A 12 13.08 -0.88 -65.97
C PHE A 12 12.59 0.01 -64.82
N LEU A 13 11.47 -0.36 -64.21
CA LEU A 13 10.95 0.27 -62.99
C LEU A 13 11.51 -0.47 -61.77
N SER A 14 12.43 0.17 -61.05
CA SER A 14 12.94 -0.32 -59.77
C SER A 14 11.91 -0.12 -58.65
N MET A 15 11.30 -1.20 -58.17
CA MET A 15 10.49 -1.18 -56.95
C MET A 15 11.40 -1.12 -55.73
N ILE A 16 11.44 0.03 -55.07
CA ILE A 16 11.98 0.18 -53.71
C ILE A 16 10.90 -0.30 -52.74
N PHE A 17 11.10 -1.49 -52.18
CA PHE A 17 10.27 -2.01 -51.07
C PHE A 17 10.63 -1.24 -49.79
N CYS A 18 9.85 -0.22 -49.45
CA CYS A 18 9.88 0.37 -48.12
C CYS A 18 9.28 -0.62 -47.11
N TRP A 19 10.14 -1.31 -46.37
CA TRP A 19 9.74 -2.03 -45.16
C TRP A 19 9.40 -1.00 -44.08
N SER A 20 8.10 -0.76 -43.88
CA SER A 20 7.63 0.02 -42.74
C SER A 20 7.90 -0.76 -41.46
N VAL A 21 8.89 -0.32 -40.68
CA VAL A 21 9.12 -0.79 -39.32
C VAL A 21 7.94 -0.34 -38.46
N ALA A 22 6.98 -1.24 -38.25
CA ALA A 22 5.85 -1.00 -37.36
C ALA A 22 6.39 -0.79 -35.94
N HIS A 23 6.45 0.46 -35.51
CA HIS A 23 6.72 0.81 -34.13
C HIS A 23 5.51 0.36 -33.29
N ALA A 24 5.68 -0.72 -32.54
CA ALA A 24 4.72 -1.10 -31.51
C ALA A 24 4.70 0.02 -30.45
N GLN A 25 3.72 0.91 -30.54
CA GLN A 25 3.43 1.88 -29.48
C GLN A 25 3.04 1.09 -28.22
N GLN A 26 3.92 1.07 -27.22
CA GLN A 26 3.56 0.64 -25.87
C GLN A 26 2.37 1.49 -25.42
N LYS A 27 1.21 0.85 -25.22
CA LYS A 27 0.04 1.54 -24.67
C LYS A 27 0.41 2.08 -23.28
N PRO A 28 0.13 3.36 -22.98
CA PRO A 28 0.36 3.89 -21.64
C PRO A 28 -0.44 3.06 -20.63
N VAL A 29 0.26 2.47 -19.66
CA VAL A 29 -0.36 1.75 -18.53
C VAL A 29 -1.13 2.79 -17.73
N ARG A 30 -2.47 2.71 -17.73
CA ARG A 30 -3.31 3.59 -16.92
C ARG A 30 -3.12 3.21 -15.44
N PRO A 31 -2.93 4.18 -14.53
CA PRO A 31 -2.85 3.88 -13.11
C PRO A 31 -4.14 3.23 -12.64
N GLN A 32 -4.03 2.11 -11.91
CA GLN A 32 -5.20 1.43 -11.34
C GLN A 32 -5.92 2.38 -10.35
N PRO A 33 -7.24 2.53 -10.44
CA PRO A 33 -8.01 3.33 -9.49
C PRO A 33 -7.96 2.70 -8.09
N SER A 34 -8.02 3.53 -7.05
CA SER A 34 -8.11 3.03 -5.66
C SER A 34 -9.54 2.59 -5.38
N GLN A 35 -9.70 1.45 -4.72
CA GLN A 35 -10.96 0.93 -4.19
C GLN A 35 -11.24 1.39 -2.75
N CYS A 36 -10.21 1.94 -2.09
CA CYS A 36 -10.26 2.42 -0.71
C CYS A 36 -10.60 3.91 -0.60
N GLN A 37 -10.14 4.71 -1.57
CA GLN A 37 -10.54 6.10 -1.71
C GLN A 37 -11.90 6.17 -2.40
N ALA A 38 -12.89 6.78 -1.75
CA ALA A 38 -14.13 7.10 -2.43
C ALA A 38 -13.83 8.07 -3.59
N ILE A 39 -14.29 7.77 -4.80
CA ILE A 39 -14.21 8.68 -5.98
C ILE A 39 -15.25 9.82 -5.83
N ALA A 40 -15.49 10.29 -4.61
CA ALA A 40 -16.48 11.31 -4.32
C ALA A 40 -15.85 12.70 -4.48
N GLN A 41 -16.18 13.34 -5.61
CA GLN A 41 -16.49 14.78 -5.69
C GLN A 41 -15.36 15.84 -5.75
N SER A 42 -14.12 15.51 -6.14
CA SER A 42 -13.14 16.57 -6.48
C SER A 42 -13.15 17.01 -7.95
N LEU A 43 -14.05 16.46 -8.78
CA LEU A 43 -14.21 16.85 -10.18
C LEU A 43 -15.43 17.77 -10.34
N PRO A 44 -15.26 19.10 -10.43
CA PRO A 44 -16.38 20.05 -10.54
C PRO A 44 -17.22 19.89 -11.83
N LYS A 45 -16.86 18.96 -12.73
CA LYS A 45 -17.59 18.60 -13.95
C LYS A 45 -17.49 17.10 -14.29
N ALA A 46 -17.54 16.20 -13.30
CA ALA A 46 -17.63 14.78 -13.59
C ALA A 46 -19.04 14.42 -14.08
N SER A 47 -19.14 13.97 -15.32
CA SER A 47 -20.29 13.21 -15.81
C SER A 47 -20.00 11.73 -15.60
N PHE A 48 -20.85 11.04 -14.83
CA PHE A 48 -20.72 9.61 -14.61
C PHE A 48 -21.13 8.87 -15.89
N ALA A 49 -20.15 8.32 -16.60
CA ALA A 49 -20.42 7.40 -17.70
C ALA A 49 -20.55 5.97 -17.15
N SER A 50 -21.73 5.37 -17.24
CA SER A 50 -21.88 3.93 -17.02
C SER A 50 -21.40 3.20 -18.26
N PHE A 51 -20.23 2.57 -18.18
CA PHE A 51 -19.78 1.62 -19.18
C PHE A 51 -20.08 0.21 -18.68
N SER A 52 -20.93 -0.54 -19.38
CA SER A 52 -21.05 -1.98 -19.19
C SER A 52 -20.06 -2.66 -20.13
N PRO A 53 -18.95 -3.24 -19.63
CA PRO A 53 -18.04 -3.98 -20.49
C PRO A 53 -18.74 -5.25 -20.98
N ALA A 54 -18.70 -5.49 -22.29
CA ALA A 54 -19.04 -6.79 -22.84
C ALA A 54 -17.84 -7.73 -22.65
N GLY A 55 -17.75 -8.38 -21.49
CA GLY A 55 -16.77 -9.44 -21.21
C GLY A 55 -15.99 -9.26 -19.90
N PRO A 56 -15.43 -10.35 -19.34
CA PRO A 56 -14.66 -10.31 -18.11
C PRO A 56 -13.36 -9.50 -18.33
N THR A 57 -13.25 -8.36 -17.65
CA THR A 57 -12.01 -7.59 -17.58
C THR A 57 -11.19 -8.08 -16.40
N LEU A 58 -10.06 -8.73 -16.67
CA LEU A 58 -9.07 -9.17 -15.66
C LEU A 58 -8.56 -8.06 -14.71
N ALA A 59 -8.87 -6.79 -14.99
CA ALA A 59 -8.43 -5.64 -14.20
C ALA A 59 -9.34 -5.31 -13.01
N ASN A 60 -10.53 -5.92 -12.90
CA ASN A 60 -11.55 -5.52 -11.91
C ASN A 60 -12.25 -6.68 -11.18
N ASP A 61 -11.92 -7.94 -11.46
CA ASP A 61 -12.38 -9.01 -10.58
C ASP A 61 -11.53 -8.94 -9.31
N PRO A 62 -12.10 -8.58 -8.14
CA PRO A 62 -11.39 -8.76 -6.89
C PRO A 62 -11.06 -10.24 -6.84
N ILE A 63 -9.78 -10.58 -6.73
CA ILE A 63 -9.43 -11.96 -6.38
C ILE A 63 -10.04 -12.17 -5.00
N ASP A 64 -11.21 -12.82 -4.97
CA ASP A 64 -11.82 -13.32 -3.76
C ASP A 64 -10.78 -14.22 -3.10
N GLY A 65 -10.32 -13.84 -1.91
CA GLY A 65 -9.22 -14.56 -1.30
C GLY A 65 -8.91 -14.06 0.08
N ASP A 66 -8.24 -14.95 0.81
CA ASP A 66 -7.83 -14.71 2.18
C ASP A 66 -6.42 -14.09 2.20
N VAL A 67 -6.29 -12.97 2.89
CA VAL A 67 -5.01 -12.32 3.17
C VAL A 67 -4.54 -12.77 4.56
N LYS A 68 -3.32 -13.31 4.63
CA LYS A 68 -2.72 -13.70 5.90
C LYS A 68 -1.79 -12.58 6.39
N ILE A 69 -1.97 -12.17 7.63
CA ILE A 69 -1.15 -11.15 8.30
C ILE A 69 -0.49 -11.80 9.50
N THR A 70 0.83 -11.78 9.56
CA THR A 70 1.62 -12.37 10.65
C THR A 70 2.44 -11.29 11.35
N PHE A 71 2.31 -11.17 12.66
CA PHE A 71 3.17 -10.34 13.48
C PHE A 71 4.55 -10.99 13.61
N LEU A 72 5.59 -10.32 13.12
CA LEU A 72 6.98 -10.78 13.24
C LEU A 72 7.68 -10.15 14.45
N GLY A 73 7.30 -8.92 14.78
CA GLY A 73 7.82 -8.20 15.94
C GLY A 73 7.84 -6.69 15.72
N HIS A 74 7.75 -5.95 16.82
CA HIS A 74 7.75 -4.48 16.81
C HIS A 74 6.72 -3.88 15.85
N ALA A 75 7.11 -3.34 14.71
CA ALA A 75 6.23 -2.79 13.68
C ALA A 75 6.23 -3.62 12.38
N THR A 76 6.94 -4.75 12.36
CA THR A 76 7.01 -5.64 11.21
C THR A 76 5.88 -6.65 11.24
N LEU A 77 4.92 -6.45 10.35
CA LEU A 77 3.89 -7.40 10.00
C LEU A 77 4.17 -7.91 8.58
N PHE A 78 3.94 -9.21 8.40
CA PHE A 78 4.13 -9.91 7.15
C PHE A 78 2.80 -10.24 6.52
N ILE A 79 2.55 -9.69 5.34
CA ILE A 79 1.31 -9.82 4.58
C ILE A 79 1.57 -10.78 3.43
N GLU A 80 0.75 -11.82 3.34
CA GLU A 80 0.76 -12.79 2.24
C GLU A 80 -0.60 -12.74 1.54
N THR A 81 -0.58 -12.48 0.23
CA THR A 81 -1.79 -12.24 -0.57
C THR A 81 -2.24 -13.49 -1.32
N PRO A 82 -3.51 -13.59 -1.73
CA PRO A 82 -4.00 -14.69 -2.55
C PRO A 82 -3.24 -14.87 -3.87
N GLY A 83 -2.76 -13.78 -4.47
CA GLY A 83 -1.94 -13.77 -5.67
C GLY A 83 -0.46 -14.10 -5.44
N GLY A 84 -0.06 -14.43 -4.21
CA GLY A 84 1.31 -14.85 -3.87
C GLY A 84 2.30 -13.71 -3.61
N VAL A 85 1.83 -12.46 -3.49
CA VAL A 85 2.67 -11.33 -3.12
C VAL A 85 2.97 -11.40 -1.63
N SER A 86 4.24 -11.15 -1.28
CA SER A 86 4.71 -11.12 0.11
C SER A 86 5.26 -9.73 0.45
N ILE A 87 4.78 -9.17 1.57
CA ILE A 87 5.09 -7.79 1.98
C ILE A 87 5.50 -7.78 3.44
N ALA A 88 6.67 -7.21 3.77
CA ALA A 88 7.07 -6.94 5.15
C ALA A 88 7.03 -5.44 5.44
N THR A 89 6.27 -5.04 6.47
CA THR A 89 6.13 -3.63 6.86
C THR A 89 7.25 -3.16 7.76
N ASP A 90 7.58 -1.86 7.73
CA ASP A 90 8.63 -1.24 8.56
C ASP A 90 9.89 -2.11 8.74
N TYR A 91 10.42 -2.56 7.61
CA TYR A 91 11.47 -3.57 7.55
C TYR A 91 12.81 -2.99 8.00
N SER A 92 13.27 -3.40 9.19
CA SER A 92 14.60 -3.08 9.72
C SER A 92 15.61 -4.22 9.60
N GLY A 93 15.17 -5.41 9.19
CA GLY A 93 15.97 -6.64 9.20
C GLY A 93 16.10 -7.29 10.58
N ALA A 94 15.63 -6.66 11.67
CA ALA A 94 15.65 -7.24 13.01
C ALA A 94 14.61 -8.36 13.22
N TYR A 95 13.50 -8.29 12.49
CA TYR A 95 12.38 -9.25 12.54
C TYR A 95 12.17 -9.87 11.16
N PRO A 96 13.04 -10.78 10.72
CA PRO A 96 13.02 -11.29 9.36
C PRO A 96 11.76 -12.12 9.09
N PRO A 97 11.13 -11.96 7.91
CA PRO A 97 10.08 -12.85 7.45
C PRO A 97 10.60 -14.28 7.22
N PRO A 98 9.70 -15.28 7.12
CA PRO A 98 10.09 -16.67 6.93
C PRO A 98 10.83 -16.95 5.61
N TYR A 99 10.74 -16.02 4.64
CA TYR A 99 11.44 -16.05 3.36
C TYR A 99 11.61 -14.62 2.84
N THR A 100 12.50 -14.40 1.86
CA THR A 100 12.73 -13.08 1.26
C THR A 100 11.42 -12.52 0.70
N PRO A 101 10.94 -11.36 1.21
CA PRO A 101 9.69 -10.78 0.74
C PRO A 101 9.88 -10.14 -0.64
N GLU A 102 8.82 -10.11 -1.43
CA GLU A 102 8.83 -9.40 -2.71
C GLU A 102 8.86 -7.88 -2.49
N VAL A 103 8.15 -7.39 -1.48
CA VAL A 103 8.05 -5.99 -1.12
C VAL A 103 8.44 -5.76 0.34
N VAL A 104 9.19 -4.70 0.59
CA VAL A 104 9.33 -4.14 1.93
C VAL A 104 8.91 -2.69 1.95
N THR A 105 8.22 -2.27 3.01
CA THR A 105 8.01 -0.85 3.32
C THR A 105 8.91 -0.45 4.48
N MET A 106 9.34 0.80 4.50
CA MET A 106 10.22 1.30 5.54
C MET A 106 9.78 2.68 6.02
N ASN A 107 10.07 2.98 7.28
CA ASN A 107 9.84 4.28 7.86
C ASN A 107 11.12 4.80 8.56
N LYS A 108 11.48 6.07 8.37
CA LYS A 108 12.71 6.62 8.94
C LYS A 108 12.55 7.21 10.34
N ALA A 109 11.33 7.22 10.88
CA ALA A 109 11.03 7.79 12.19
C ALA A 109 11.92 7.26 13.32
N HIS A 110 12.30 5.98 13.24
CA HIS A 110 13.18 5.35 14.21
C HIS A 110 14.01 4.23 13.55
N PRO A 111 15.28 3.98 13.96
CA PRO A 111 16.12 2.94 13.37
C PRO A 111 15.55 1.51 13.42
N SER A 112 14.57 1.24 14.27
CA SER A 112 13.88 -0.05 14.30
C SER A 112 12.86 -0.26 13.18
N HIS A 113 12.68 0.71 12.27
CA HIS A 113 11.66 0.70 11.21
C HIS A 113 12.23 0.71 9.78
N TYR A 114 13.55 0.73 9.62
CA TYR A 114 14.21 0.73 8.32
C TYR A 114 15.61 0.11 8.40
N THR A 115 16.17 -0.22 7.24
CA THR A 115 17.59 -0.53 7.07
C THR A 115 18.12 0.17 5.83
N LEU A 116 19.38 0.59 5.88
CA LEU A 116 20.08 1.16 4.72
C LEU A 116 20.72 0.08 3.83
N THR A 117 20.68 -1.18 4.27
CA THR A 117 21.24 -2.33 3.58
C THR A 117 20.21 -3.45 3.50
N PRO A 118 19.09 -3.25 2.79
CA PRO A 118 18.14 -4.34 2.54
C PRO A 118 18.81 -5.47 1.76
N ASP A 119 18.31 -6.69 1.92
CA ASP A 119 18.73 -7.84 1.11
C ASP A 119 18.53 -7.51 -0.39
N PRO A 120 19.58 -7.59 -1.23
CA PRO A 120 19.47 -7.28 -2.66
C PRO A 120 18.50 -8.19 -3.43
N ALA A 121 18.07 -9.32 -2.85
CA ALA A 121 17.05 -10.18 -3.43
C ALA A 121 15.61 -9.63 -3.26
N ILE A 122 15.41 -8.63 -2.39
CA ILE A 122 14.11 -7.94 -2.24
C ILE A 122 13.85 -7.10 -3.48
N ARG A 123 12.73 -7.36 -4.16
CA ARG A 123 12.43 -6.74 -5.46
C ARG A 123 12.00 -5.28 -5.34
N TYR A 124 11.19 -4.97 -4.33
CA TYR A 124 10.65 -3.62 -4.13
C TYR A 124 10.94 -3.13 -2.72
N VAL A 125 11.87 -2.18 -2.61
CA VAL A 125 12.18 -1.47 -1.36
C VAL A 125 11.50 -0.11 -1.39
N LEU A 126 10.47 0.06 -0.56
CA LEU A 126 9.61 1.24 -0.57
C LEU A 126 9.93 2.14 0.63
N HIS A 127 10.73 3.18 0.41
CA HIS A 127 11.02 4.19 1.42
C HIS A 127 9.79 5.07 1.65
N GLY A 128 9.29 5.07 2.88
CA GLY A 128 8.21 5.94 3.33
C GLY A 128 8.60 7.41 3.50
N TRP A 129 9.77 7.82 2.99
CA TRP A 129 10.30 9.17 3.01
C TRP A 129 10.97 9.51 1.67
N SER A 130 11.19 10.80 1.42
CA SER A 130 11.97 11.28 0.29
C SER A 130 13.44 11.48 0.68
N ASP A 131 14.34 11.19 -0.26
CA ASP A 131 15.76 11.54 -0.13
C ASP A 131 16.00 13.06 -0.21
N THR A 132 15.03 13.79 -0.76
CA THR A 132 15.00 15.26 -0.74
C THR A 132 14.30 15.73 0.55
N PRO A 133 14.98 16.45 1.45
CA PRO A 133 14.39 16.93 2.69
C PRO A 133 13.09 17.72 2.48
N GLY A 134 12.06 17.39 3.24
CA GLY A 134 10.76 18.06 3.20
C GLY A 134 9.82 17.62 2.07
N GLU A 135 10.31 16.94 1.04
CA GLU A 135 9.44 16.41 -0.02
C GLU A 135 8.67 15.16 0.44
N PRO A 136 7.41 14.99 0.03
CA PRO A 136 6.65 13.80 0.36
C PRO A 136 7.10 12.60 -0.48
N ALA A 137 7.23 11.44 0.15
CA ALA A 137 7.28 10.17 -0.58
C ALA A 137 5.99 9.99 -1.38
N LYS A 138 6.10 9.59 -2.65
CA LYS A 138 4.97 9.35 -3.55
C LYS A 138 4.98 7.91 -4.03
N ILE A 139 4.19 7.08 -3.38
CA ILE A 139 4.10 5.66 -3.65
C ILE A 139 2.69 5.38 -4.16
N ARG A 140 2.62 4.87 -5.38
CA ARG A 140 1.40 4.31 -5.97
C ARG A 140 1.79 3.33 -7.06
N MET A 141 1.76 2.04 -6.76
CA MET A 141 2.15 1.00 -7.71
C MET A 141 1.40 -0.30 -7.48
N THR A 142 1.32 -1.13 -8.51
CA THR A 142 0.71 -2.46 -8.42
C THR A 142 1.81 -3.51 -8.48
N VAL A 143 1.82 -4.41 -7.51
CA VAL A 143 2.67 -5.60 -7.44
C VAL A 143 1.74 -6.80 -7.35
N GLY A 144 1.80 -7.69 -8.35
CA GLY A 144 0.86 -8.81 -8.46
C GLY A 144 -0.60 -8.37 -8.35
N ASP A 145 -1.30 -8.87 -7.33
CA ASP A 145 -2.71 -8.60 -7.02
C ASP A 145 -2.93 -7.42 -6.05
N THR A 146 -1.87 -6.67 -5.73
CA THR A 146 -1.90 -5.64 -4.69
C THR A 146 -1.59 -4.26 -5.24
N LEU A 147 -2.48 -3.29 -5.02
CA LEU A 147 -2.16 -1.87 -5.17
C LEU A 147 -1.58 -1.34 -3.85
N ILE A 148 -0.37 -0.79 -3.91
CA ILE A 148 0.35 -0.22 -2.77
C ILE A 148 0.42 1.28 -2.95
N ARG A 149 0.00 2.03 -1.92
CA ARG A 149 0.12 3.49 -1.87
C ARG A 149 0.50 4.00 -0.49
N ASN A 150 0.86 5.28 -0.39
CA ASN A 150 1.13 5.91 0.90
C ASN A 150 0.36 7.22 1.11
N VAL A 151 0.24 7.59 2.38
CA VAL A 151 -0.12 8.94 2.84
C VAL A 151 0.95 9.39 3.82
N VAL A 152 1.59 10.53 3.54
CA VAL A 152 2.70 11.04 4.36
C VAL A 152 2.18 11.75 5.61
N THR A 153 2.95 11.65 6.67
CA THR A 153 2.70 12.28 7.96
C THR A 153 4.03 12.76 8.54
N ASP A 154 3.96 13.75 9.43
CA ASP A 154 5.14 14.30 10.06
C ASP A 154 5.62 13.43 11.23
N ILE A 155 6.88 13.58 11.57
CA ILE A 155 7.50 12.97 12.76
C ILE A 155 8.13 14.05 13.62
N ARG A 156 8.54 13.65 14.82
CA ARG A 156 9.33 14.47 15.73
C ARG A 156 10.78 14.25 15.37
N SER A 157 11.54 15.32 15.19
CA SER A 157 12.98 15.22 14.98
C SER A 157 13.68 14.95 16.32
N TRP A 158 14.86 14.37 16.27
CA TRP A 158 15.70 14.15 17.45
C TRP A 158 16.07 15.45 18.19
N GLY A 159 16.05 16.59 17.50
CA GLY A 159 16.27 17.91 18.07
C GLY A 159 15.04 18.57 18.72
N GLY A 160 13.91 17.84 18.84
CA GLY A 160 12.68 18.34 19.44
C GLY A 160 11.78 19.17 18.50
N GLY A 161 12.11 19.20 17.20
CA GLY A 161 11.31 19.86 16.16
C GLY A 161 10.34 18.91 15.46
N ILE A 162 9.70 19.43 14.42
CA ILE A 162 8.89 18.64 13.48
C ILE A 162 9.73 18.38 12.23
N GLU A 163 9.77 17.13 11.78
CA GLU A 163 10.30 16.77 10.48
C GLU A 163 9.13 16.41 9.56
N ALA A 164 8.95 17.24 8.53
CA ALA A 164 7.85 17.09 7.58
C ALA A 164 8.00 15.81 6.76
N ASN A 165 6.89 15.10 6.53
CA ASN A 165 6.83 13.93 5.65
C ASN A 165 7.82 12.79 6.03
N GLY A 166 8.15 12.67 7.32
CA GLY A 166 9.11 11.69 7.81
C GLY A 166 8.53 10.28 8.03
N ASN A 167 7.20 10.14 8.04
CA ASN A 167 6.49 8.87 8.14
C ASN A 167 5.54 8.71 6.94
N SER A 168 5.37 7.48 6.47
CA SER A 168 4.31 7.10 5.53
C SER A 168 3.39 6.06 6.15
N ILE A 169 2.10 6.34 6.10
CA ILE A 169 1.06 5.34 6.28
C ILE A 169 0.95 4.57 4.97
N PHE A 170 1.29 3.28 5.01
CA PHE A 170 1.19 2.42 3.83
C PHE A 170 -0.18 1.78 3.76
N ILE A 171 -0.75 1.73 2.56
CA ILE A 171 -2.08 1.17 2.31
C ILE A 171 -1.96 0.14 1.20
N PHE A 172 -2.39 -1.06 1.52
CA PHE A 172 -2.40 -2.22 0.63
C PHE A 172 -3.85 -2.53 0.27
N GLU A 173 -4.17 -2.39 -1.01
CA GLU A 173 -5.49 -2.72 -1.55
C GLU A 173 -5.38 -4.05 -2.28
N VAL A 174 -5.98 -5.09 -1.70
CA VAL A 174 -5.84 -6.47 -2.15
C VAL A 174 -7.04 -7.28 -1.72
N ALA A 175 -7.53 -8.19 -2.59
CA ALA A 175 -8.67 -9.06 -2.31
C ALA A 175 -9.94 -8.32 -1.80
N GLY A 176 -10.16 -7.09 -2.30
CA GLY A 176 -11.26 -6.23 -1.87
C GLY A 176 -11.07 -5.57 -0.49
N LEU A 177 -9.98 -5.88 0.22
CA LEU A 177 -9.62 -5.29 1.50
C LEU A 177 -8.76 -4.04 1.34
N CYS A 178 -8.96 -3.10 2.25
CA CYS A 178 -8.11 -1.94 2.47
C CYS A 178 -7.32 -2.12 3.77
N ILE A 179 -6.03 -2.42 3.68
CA ILE A 179 -5.18 -2.71 4.84
C ILE A 179 -4.21 -1.55 5.04
N GLY A 180 -4.26 -0.88 6.18
CA GLY A 180 -3.40 0.25 6.51
C GLY A 180 -2.36 -0.10 7.57
N HIS A 181 -1.10 0.27 7.35
CA HIS A 181 -0.04 0.25 8.35
C HIS A 181 0.35 1.67 8.69
N LEU A 182 0.12 2.09 9.95
CA LEU A 182 0.28 3.50 10.34
C LEU A 182 1.74 3.94 10.52
N GLY A 183 2.70 3.03 10.38
CA GLY A 183 4.11 3.30 10.63
C GLY A 183 4.36 3.67 12.09
N HIS A 184 5.17 4.71 12.27
CA HIS A 184 5.54 5.30 13.53
C HIS A 184 4.84 6.66 13.70
N LEU A 185 3.51 6.65 13.82
CA LEU A 185 2.69 7.86 13.81
C LEU A 185 2.92 8.73 15.07
N HIS A 186 3.33 9.98 14.90
CA HIS A 186 3.61 10.92 16.02
C HIS A 186 2.51 11.96 16.26
N PHE A 187 1.73 12.28 15.23
CA PHE A 187 0.71 13.33 15.26
C PHE A 187 -0.63 12.83 14.74
N GLU A 188 -1.72 13.40 15.25
CA GLU A 188 -3.06 13.04 14.78
C GLU A 188 -3.21 13.39 13.32
N LEU A 189 -3.96 12.56 12.61
CA LEU A 189 -4.20 12.74 11.19
C LEU A 189 -5.07 13.96 10.95
N THR A 190 -4.71 14.75 9.96
CA THR A 190 -5.53 15.86 9.47
C THR A 190 -6.72 15.33 8.68
N ASP A 191 -7.74 16.17 8.49
CA ASP A 191 -8.91 15.83 7.67
C ASP A 191 -8.49 15.46 6.23
N GLN A 192 -7.47 16.13 5.70
CA GLN A 192 -6.89 15.81 4.40
C GLN A 192 -6.26 14.41 4.42
N GLN A 193 -5.47 14.07 5.44
CA GLN A 193 -4.87 12.73 5.56
C GLN A 193 -5.95 11.65 5.69
N TYR A 194 -7.02 11.87 6.48
CA TYR A 194 -8.14 10.94 6.52
C TYR A 194 -8.81 10.76 5.15
N ALA A 195 -9.01 11.84 4.39
CA ALA A 195 -9.58 11.77 3.06
C ALA A 195 -8.66 11.02 2.06
N GLU A 196 -7.35 11.26 2.13
CA GLU A 196 -6.36 10.57 1.32
C GLU A 196 -6.23 9.09 1.71
N ILE A 197 -6.35 8.75 2.99
CA ILE A 197 -6.36 7.36 3.46
C ILE A 197 -7.62 6.64 2.95
N GLY A 198 -8.79 7.27 3.09
CA GLY A 198 -10.06 6.65 2.73
C GLY A 198 -10.48 5.55 3.71
N ARG A 199 -11.16 4.52 3.21
CA ARG A 199 -11.57 3.34 3.99
C ARG A 199 -10.33 2.51 4.36
N LEU A 200 -10.26 2.05 5.60
CA LEU A 200 -9.39 0.95 6.04
C LEU A 200 -10.23 -0.11 6.74
N ASP A 201 -10.21 -1.33 6.21
CA ASP A 201 -10.91 -2.48 6.77
C ASP A 201 -10.09 -3.13 7.89
N VAL A 202 -8.76 -3.17 7.70
CA VAL A 202 -7.77 -3.61 8.69
C VAL A 202 -6.77 -2.48 8.92
N VAL A 203 -6.43 -2.18 10.18
CA VAL A 203 -5.41 -1.19 10.51
C VAL A 203 -4.41 -1.73 11.51
N MET A 204 -3.12 -1.54 11.24
CA MET A 204 -2.00 -1.87 12.10
C MET A 204 -1.54 -0.60 12.82
N VAL A 205 -1.58 -0.61 14.16
CA VAL A 205 -1.57 0.62 14.97
C VAL A 205 -0.48 0.56 16.03
N PRO A 206 0.44 1.54 16.11
CA PRO A 206 1.43 1.57 17.18
C PRO A 206 0.77 1.97 18.51
N VAL A 207 1.05 1.23 19.58
CA VAL A 207 0.42 1.45 20.90
C VAL A 207 1.42 1.70 22.04
N ASP A 208 2.69 1.94 21.72
CA ASP A 208 3.77 2.15 22.70
C ASP A 208 3.71 3.50 23.40
N GLY A 209 3.11 4.55 22.82
CA GLY A 209 2.86 5.83 23.48
C GLY A 209 4.09 6.61 23.99
N GLY A 210 5.30 6.13 23.73
CA GLY A 210 6.57 6.72 24.18
C GLY A 210 7.23 7.55 23.09
N LEU A 211 7.74 6.88 22.06
CA LEU A 211 8.34 7.57 20.90
C LEU A 211 7.27 7.93 19.86
N THR A 212 6.18 7.17 19.81
CA THR A 212 5.01 7.47 18.98
C THR A 212 4.05 8.45 19.65
N MET A 213 2.85 8.58 19.10
CA MET A 213 1.73 9.25 19.72
C MET A 213 1.20 8.47 20.94
N GLY A 214 0.84 9.18 22.01
CA GLY A 214 0.22 8.59 23.21
C GLY A 214 -1.11 7.87 22.96
N ALA A 215 -1.44 6.93 23.85
CA ALA A 215 -2.59 6.03 23.71
C ALA A 215 -3.93 6.75 23.52
N ASP A 216 -4.19 7.86 24.23
CA ASP A 216 -5.41 8.66 24.09
C ASP A 216 -5.62 9.17 22.66
N SER A 217 -4.60 9.83 22.11
CA SER A 217 -4.64 10.35 20.74
C SER A 217 -4.73 9.22 19.73
N MET A 218 -4.01 8.11 19.96
CA MET A 218 -4.10 6.95 19.08
C MET A 218 -5.51 6.32 19.11
N SER A 219 -6.17 6.28 20.26
CA SER A 219 -7.55 5.80 20.37
C SER A 219 -8.53 6.66 19.56
N ARG A 220 -8.30 7.98 19.47
CA ARG A 220 -9.09 8.88 18.63
C ARG A 220 -8.87 8.60 17.15
N VAL A 221 -7.63 8.36 16.74
CA VAL A 221 -7.30 7.94 15.37
C VAL A 221 -8.03 6.65 15.02
N VAL A 222 -7.93 5.62 15.86
CA VAL A 222 -8.60 4.33 15.65
C VAL A 222 -10.13 4.50 15.56
N LYS A 223 -10.75 5.24 16.49
CA LYS A 223 -12.19 5.50 16.49
C LYS A 223 -12.64 6.24 15.23
N ARG A 224 -11.82 7.14 14.69
CA ARG A 224 -12.12 7.91 13.49
C ARG A 224 -11.95 7.10 12.20
N LEU A 225 -10.96 6.20 12.14
CA LEU A 225 -10.75 5.31 10.99
C LEU A 225 -11.87 4.28 10.82
N ARG A 226 -12.52 3.86 11.91
CA ARG A 226 -13.67 2.92 11.91
C ARG A 226 -13.35 1.58 11.21
N SER A 227 -12.11 1.10 11.35
CA SER A 227 -11.71 -0.20 10.83
C SER A 227 -12.42 -1.35 11.55
N SER A 228 -12.67 -2.43 10.81
CA SER A 228 -13.34 -3.62 11.35
C SER A 228 -12.37 -4.47 12.18
N LEU A 229 -11.10 -4.51 11.79
CA LEU A 229 -10.04 -5.20 12.50
C LEU A 229 -8.89 -4.24 12.81
N ILE A 230 -8.51 -4.17 14.08
CA ILE A 230 -7.41 -3.35 14.58
C ILE A 230 -6.35 -4.29 15.12
N LEU A 231 -5.13 -4.16 14.60
CA LEU A 231 -3.96 -4.97 14.97
C LEU A 231 -2.96 -4.07 15.69
N PRO A 232 -2.93 -4.06 17.03
CA PRO A 232 -1.89 -3.37 17.77
C PRO A 232 -0.50 -3.87 17.38
N MET A 233 0.47 -2.98 17.38
CA MET A 233 1.90 -3.25 17.17
C MET A 233 2.72 -2.35 18.11
N HIS A 234 4.05 -2.44 18.05
CA HIS A 234 5.00 -1.71 18.90
C HIS A 234 4.99 -2.23 20.35
N ARG A 235 6.14 -2.70 20.87
CA ARG A 235 6.23 -3.36 22.20
C ARG A 235 7.07 -2.59 23.23
N TRP A 236 7.77 -1.54 22.81
CA TRP A 236 8.60 -0.74 23.72
C TRP A 236 7.78 0.41 24.32
N GLY A 237 6.79 0.07 25.14
CA GLY A 237 5.89 1.05 25.75
C GLY A 237 5.17 0.53 27.00
N PRO A 238 4.23 1.31 27.54
CA PRO A 238 3.35 0.88 28.61
C PRO A 238 2.60 -0.41 28.26
N PRO A 239 2.08 -1.14 29.25
CA PRO A 239 1.28 -2.34 29.00
C PRO A 239 0.15 -2.03 28.02
N ILE A 240 -0.05 -2.90 27.04
CA ILE A 240 -1.12 -2.79 26.03
C ILE A 240 -2.50 -2.60 26.66
N ASP A 241 -2.71 -3.12 27.87
CA ASP A 241 -3.94 -2.96 28.65
C ASP A 241 -4.34 -1.50 28.85
N GLN A 242 -3.38 -0.56 28.93
CA GLN A 242 -3.69 0.87 29.01
C GLN A 242 -4.35 1.38 27.73
N PHE A 243 -3.85 0.95 26.57
CA PHE A 243 -4.47 1.27 25.29
C PHE A 243 -5.84 0.61 25.16
N LEU A 244 -5.97 -0.66 25.55
CA LEU A 244 -7.23 -1.41 25.48
C LEU A 244 -8.32 -0.80 26.37
N ALA A 245 -7.96 -0.28 27.55
CA ALA A 245 -8.88 0.37 28.47
C ALA A 245 -9.54 1.65 27.92
N LEU A 246 -8.99 2.24 26.85
CA LEU A 246 -9.55 3.44 26.20
C LEU A 246 -10.74 3.13 25.28
N PHE A 247 -11.05 1.84 25.08
CA PHE A 247 -12.13 1.39 24.23
C PHE A 247 -13.31 0.90 25.08
N GLY A 248 -14.49 1.41 24.73
CA GLY A 248 -15.75 1.09 25.40
C GLY A 248 -16.45 -0.12 24.78
N PRO A 249 -17.74 -0.34 25.12
CA PRO A 249 -18.49 -1.53 24.70
C PRO A 249 -18.71 -1.62 23.19
N ASP A 250 -18.43 -0.57 22.42
CA ASP A 250 -18.53 -0.57 20.95
C ASP A 250 -17.42 -1.38 20.26
N PHE A 251 -16.37 -1.75 20.99
CA PHE A 251 -15.26 -2.55 20.50
C PHE A 251 -15.22 -3.91 21.22
N ASP A 252 -14.88 -4.95 20.47
CA ASP A 252 -14.46 -6.22 21.04
C ASP A 252 -12.94 -6.24 21.18
N VAL A 253 -12.44 -6.99 22.16
CA VAL A 253 -11.01 -7.24 22.35
C VAL A 253 -10.81 -8.76 22.33
N GLY A 254 -9.88 -9.21 21.49
CA GLY A 254 -9.52 -10.62 21.38
C GLY A 254 -8.01 -10.82 21.37
N TYR A 255 -7.56 -11.98 21.82
CA TYR A 255 -6.16 -12.37 21.81
C TYR A 255 -6.00 -13.57 20.88
N ALA A 256 -5.08 -13.46 19.92
CA ALA A 256 -4.86 -14.52 18.96
C ALA A 256 -4.05 -15.67 19.59
N PRO A 257 -4.40 -16.94 19.30
CA PRO A 257 -3.61 -18.09 19.76
C PRO A 257 -2.27 -18.22 19.02
N THR A 258 -2.14 -17.55 17.86
CA THR A 258 -1.00 -17.55 16.94
C THR A 258 -0.56 -16.12 16.63
N PRO A 259 0.67 -15.91 16.14
CA PRO A 259 1.11 -14.58 15.69
C PRO A 259 0.42 -14.11 14.41
N SER A 260 -0.40 -14.97 13.79
CA SER A 260 -1.07 -14.71 12.52
C SER A 260 -2.58 -14.63 12.66
N VAL A 261 -3.19 -13.84 11.77
CA VAL A 261 -4.62 -13.82 11.45
C VAL A 261 -4.81 -13.92 9.95
N THR A 262 -5.85 -14.62 9.51
CA THR A 262 -6.24 -14.71 8.11
C THR A 262 -7.60 -14.04 7.95
N VAL A 263 -7.70 -13.12 6.99
CA VAL A 263 -8.88 -12.26 6.81
C VAL A 263 -9.27 -12.13 5.35
N SER A 264 -10.57 -11.94 5.13
CA SER A 264 -11.19 -11.65 3.85
C SER A 264 -12.42 -10.78 4.10
N VAL A 265 -12.97 -10.17 3.04
CA VAL A 265 -14.20 -9.36 3.14
C VAL A 265 -15.34 -10.12 3.85
N LYS A 266 -15.40 -11.44 3.69
CA LYS A 266 -16.42 -12.33 4.28
C LYS A 266 -16.20 -12.62 5.77
N THR A 267 -14.95 -12.55 6.24
CA THR A 267 -14.56 -12.93 7.60
C THR A 267 -14.26 -11.72 8.50
N LEU A 268 -14.31 -10.50 7.97
CA LEU A 268 -14.15 -9.29 8.76
C LEU A 268 -15.17 -9.24 9.92
N PRO A 269 -14.73 -8.85 11.12
CA PRO A 269 -15.61 -8.64 12.26
C PRO A 269 -16.69 -7.61 11.95
N ARG A 270 -17.96 -7.91 12.26
CA ARG A 270 -19.07 -6.96 12.09
C ARG A 270 -19.03 -5.83 13.11
N LYS A 271 -18.55 -6.15 14.31
CA LYS A 271 -18.24 -5.20 15.37
C LYS A 271 -16.72 -4.99 15.39
N PRO A 272 -16.22 -3.75 15.48
CA PRO A 272 -14.78 -3.48 15.49
C PRO A 272 -14.06 -4.33 16.54
N LEU A 273 -13.08 -5.11 16.10
CA LEU A 273 -12.30 -6.00 16.95
C LEU A 273 -10.86 -5.49 17.05
N ILE A 274 -10.40 -5.23 18.27
CA ILE A 274 -8.98 -5.08 18.56
C ILE A 274 -8.42 -6.47 18.82
N TYR A 275 -7.61 -6.97 17.88
CA TYR A 275 -7.08 -8.32 17.92
C TYR A 275 -5.58 -8.30 18.20
N VAL A 276 -5.23 -8.66 19.42
CA VAL A 276 -3.85 -8.71 19.90
C VAL A 276 -3.19 -9.99 19.40
N LEU A 277 -2.33 -9.87 18.39
CA LEU A 277 -1.60 -11.01 17.85
C LEU A 277 -0.57 -11.53 18.86
N LYS A 278 -0.39 -12.86 18.91
CA LYS A 278 0.58 -13.48 19.82
C LYS A 278 2.00 -12.99 19.52
N GLY A 279 2.74 -12.63 20.56
CA GLY A 279 4.13 -12.18 20.46
C GLY A 279 4.30 -10.67 20.60
N LEU A 280 3.22 -9.90 20.49
CA LEU A 280 3.15 -8.56 21.06
C LEU A 280 3.20 -8.65 22.59
#